data_AF-Q4N743-F1
#
_entry.id   AF-Q4N743-F1
#
_cell.length_a   1.000
_cell.length_b   1.000
_cell.length_c   1.000
_cell.angle_alpha   90.00
_cell.angle_beta   90.00
_cell.angle_gamma   90.00
#
_symmetry.space_group_name_H-M   'P 1'
#
loop_
_entity.id
_entity.type
_entity.pdbx_description
1 polymer ?
#
loop_
_entity_poly.entity_id
_entity_poly.type
_entity_poly.pdbx_seq_one_letter_code
_entity_poly.pdbx_strand_id
1 'polypeptide(L)'
;MDNVNVKLLVNHYDREFKVQNIDFPPATKVKSIKDKLLESETFKECNIRVIYRGLLLSDEKVLKSLPGFSAEELILTVFITKPNVTPPTNNSQRNEIWKWSTSAWVAIIATLWCYKFKFKRSFKNFSVLILYLTTFFCLYTLFSRLIRGSRARSSSST
;
A
#
# COMPACT_ATOMS: atom_id res chain seq x y z
N MET A 1 -14.19 39.27 -6.98
CA MET A 1 -13.76 37.85 -7.01
C MET A 1 -13.72 37.40 -5.57
N ASP A 2 -14.66 36.55 -5.17
CA ASP A 2 -14.82 36.16 -3.77
C ASP A 2 -13.65 35.25 -3.40
N ASN A 3 -12.70 35.75 -2.63
CA ASN A 3 -11.61 34.96 -2.07
C ASN A 3 -12.02 34.46 -0.69
N VAL A 4 -11.64 33.23 -0.37
CA VAL A 4 -11.89 32.62 0.93
C VAL A 4 -10.61 32.72 1.74
N ASN A 5 -10.71 33.27 2.94
CA ASN A 5 -9.60 33.26 3.88
C ASN A 5 -9.45 31.85 4.46
N VAL A 6 -8.37 31.17 4.12
CA VAL A 6 -8.08 29.82 4.61
C VAL A 6 -6.99 29.89 5.68
N LYS A 7 -7.38 29.55 6.91
CA LYS A 7 -6.48 29.43 8.05
C LYS A 7 -5.93 28.02 8.13
N LEU A 8 -4.67 27.87 7.76
CA LEU A 8 -3.92 26.63 7.76
C LEU A 8 -3.22 26.45 9.11
N LEU A 9 -3.64 25.45 9.87
CA LEU A 9 -2.98 25.00 11.09
C LEU A 9 -1.97 23.91 10.70
N VAL A 10 -0.72 24.31 10.46
CA VAL A 10 0.34 23.44 9.94
C VAL A 10 1.09 22.79 11.10
N ASN A 11 0.97 21.47 11.19
CA ASN A 11 1.74 20.63 12.08
C ASN A 11 2.79 19.87 11.26
N HIS A 12 4.05 20.24 11.43
CA HIS A 12 5.18 19.66 10.72
C HIS A 12 5.91 18.68 11.65
N TYR A 13 6.38 17.54 11.12
CA TYR A 13 7.04 16.52 11.95
C TYR A 13 8.33 17.00 12.63
N ASP A 14 8.98 18.01 12.04
CA ASP A 14 10.33 18.50 12.42
C ASP A 14 10.35 19.95 12.90
N ARG A 15 9.22 20.65 12.83
CA ARG A 15 9.15 22.08 13.14
C ARG A 15 8.00 22.33 14.08
N GLU A 16 8.10 23.44 14.80
CA GLU A 16 7.01 23.89 15.66
C GLU A 16 5.74 24.17 14.86
N PHE A 17 4.61 24.03 15.55
CA PHE A 17 3.30 24.31 15.01
C PHE A 17 3.21 25.74 14.46
N LYS A 18 2.72 25.89 13.23
CA LYS A 18 2.62 27.19 12.56
C LYS A 18 1.21 27.43 12.03
N VAL A 19 0.69 28.63 12.26
CA VAL A 19 -0.56 29.10 11.66
C VAL A 19 -0.24 29.97 10.45
N GLN A 20 -0.85 29.69 9.31
CA GLN A 20 -0.72 30.50 8.09
C GLN A 20 -2.11 30.86 7.57
N ASN A 21 -2.34 32.14 7.28
CA ASN A 21 -3.56 32.60 6.65
C ASN A 21 -3.27 32.86 5.18
N ILE A 22 -3.97 32.15 4.30
CA ILE A 22 -3.77 32.24 2.85
C ILE A 22 -5.13 32.35 2.18
N ASP A 23 -5.26 33.33 1.30
CA ASP A 23 -6.47 33.49 0.49
C ASP A 23 -6.43 32.55 -0.71
N PHE A 24 -7.53 31.82 -0.91
CA PHE A 24 -7.73 30.97 -2.07
C PHE A 24 -9.09 31.23 -2.73
N PRO A 25 -9.18 31.13 -4.06
CA PRO A 25 -10.46 31.08 -4.73
C PRO A 25 -11.31 29.89 -4.24
N PRO A 26 -12.65 30.03 -4.15
CA PRO A 26 -13.55 28.98 -3.63
C PRO A 26 -13.60 27.74 -4.53
N ALA A 27 -13.30 27.91 -5.82
CA ALA A 27 -13.21 26.82 -6.80
C ALA A 27 -11.87 26.06 -6.74
N THR A 28 -10.93 26.47 -5.88
CA THR A 28 -9.62 25.84 -5.76
C THR A 28 -9.74 24.43 -5.18
N LYS A 29 -8.92 23.53 -5.72
CA LYS A 29 -8.78 22.15 -5.23
C LYS A 29 -7.80 22.07 -4.08
N VAL A 30 -7.99 21.09 -3.21
CA VAL A 30 -7.07 20.80 -2.10
C VAL A 30 -5.65 20.50 -2.61
N LYS A 31 -5.51 19.93 -3.81
CA LYS A 31 -4.22 19.75 -4.48
C LYS A 31 -3.39 21.04 -4.53
N SER A 32 -4.00 22.14 -4.96
CA SER A 32 -3.30 23.43 -5.10
C SER A 32 -2.84 23.99 -3.76
N ILE A 33 -3.55 23.68 -2.66
CA ILE A 33 -3.12 24.04 -1.31
C ILE A 33 -1.86 23.22 -0.94
N LYS A 34 -1.87 21.92 -1.23
CA LYS A 34 -0.70 21.05 -1.00
C LYS A 34 0.50 21.48 -1.83
N ASP A 35 0.29 21.83 -3.11
CA ASP A 35 1.35 22.29 -4.00
C ASP A 35 1.98 23.59 -3.47
N LYS A 36 1.17 24.57 -3.05
CA LYS A 36 1.66 25.81 -2.45
C LYS A 36 2.41 25.59 -1.14
N LEU A 37 1.97 24.61 -0.34
CA LEU A 37 2.69 24.22 0.88
C LEU A 37 4.02 23.53 0.54
N LEU A 38 4.06 22.66 -0.48
CA LEU A 38 5.28 22.01 -0.96
C LEU A 38 6.31 23.02 -1.49
N GLU A 39 5.89 24.09 -2.16
CA GLU A 39 6.79 25.16 -2.61
C GLU A 39 7.53 25.86 -1.46
N SER A 40 6.86 26.00 -0.31
CA SER A 40 7.46 26.58 0.90
C SER A 40 8.35 25.59 1.67
N GLU A 41 8.32 24.31 1.31
CA GLU A 41 9.08 23.27 1.99
C GLU A 41 10.42 22.98 1.30
N THR A 42 11.43 22.73 2.12
CA THR A 42 12.78 22.39 1.66
C THR A 42 12.84 20.97 1.07
N PHE A 43 11.91 20.10 1.46
CA PHE A 43 11.82 18.70 1.04
C PHE A 43 10.62 18.48 0.12
N LYS A 44 10.88 18.24 -1.18
CA LYS A 44 9.84 18.01 -2.20
C LYS A 44 9.09 16.68 -2.07
N GLU A 45 9.52 15.79 -1.17
CA GLU A 45 8.98 14.43 -1.02
C GLU A 45 8.09 14.25 0.23
N CYS A 46 7.73 15.34 0.90
CA CYS A 46 6.91 15.29 2.10
C CYS A 46 5.48 14.80 1.82
N ASN A 47 4.95 13.99 2.73
CA ASN A 47 3.55 13.54 2.67
C ASN A 47 2.66 14.54 3.39
N ILE A 48 1.83 15.26 2.63
CA ILE A 48 0.90 16.28 3.15
C ILE A 48 -0.53 15.72 3.25
N ARG A 49 -1.08 15.74 4.46
CA ARG A 49 -2.48 15.41 4.75
C ARG A 49 -3.21 16.67 5.16
N VAL A 50 -4.36 16.93 4.55
CA VAL A 50 -5.21 18.07 4.87
C VAL A 50 -6.50 17.55 5.48
N ILE A 51 -6.86 18.04 6.65
CA ILE A 51 -8.02 17.61 7.44
C ILE A 51 -8.93 18.81 7.68
N TYR A 52 -10.23 18.61 7.46
CA TYR A 52 -11.27 19.59 7.75
C TYR A 52 -12.34 18.95 8.64
N ARG A 53 -12.54 19.48 9.86
CA ARG A 53 -13.54 18.98 10.83
C ARG A 53 -13.49 17.45 11.03
N GLY A 54 -12.27 16.89 11.15
CA GLY A 54 -12.05 15.45 11.30
C GLY A 54 -12.09 14.64 10.01
N LEU A 55 -12.42 15.26 8.86
CA LEU A 55 -12.46 14.60 7.57
C LEU A 55 -11.17 14.82 6.79
N LEU A 56 -10.51 13.71 6.40
CA LEU A 56 -9.35 13.75 5.51
C LEU A 56 -9.77 14.15 4.10
N LEU A 57 -9.19 15.22 3.58
CA LEU A 57 -9.49 15.75 2.25
C LEU A 57 -8.62 15.07 1.19
N SER A 58 -9.28 14.61 0.13
CA SER A 58 -8.64 14.15 -1.10
C SER A 58 -8.25 15.34 -1.99
N ASP A 59 -7.26 15.13 -2.85
CA ASP A 59 -6.67 16.18 -3.70
C ASP A 59 -7.68 16.80 -4.67
N GLU A 60 -8.68 16.02 -5.08
CA GLU A 60 -9.71 16.42 -6.04
C GLU A 60 -10.82 17.27 -5.42
N LYS A 61 -10.95 17.28 -4.08
CA LYS A 61 -12.02 18.03 -3.42
C LYS A 61 -11.83 19.54 -3.60
N VAL A 62 -12.94 20.21 -3.88
CA VAL A 62 -13.03 21.66 -4.04
C VAL A 62 -13.42 22.30 -2.72
N LEU A 63 -12.83 23.43 -2.35
CA LEU A 63 -13.11 24.10 -1.08
C LEU A 63 -14.59 24.46 -0.90
N LYS A 64 -15.25 24.97 -1.95
CA LYS A 64 -16.69 25.26 -1.94
C LYS A 64 -17.57 24.04 -1.67
N SER A 65 -17.09 22.84 -1.97
CA SER A 65 -17.85 21.59 -1.76
C SER A 65 -17.79 21.07 -0.31
N LEU A 66 -17.06 21.75 0.58
CA LEU A 66 -16.90 21.33 1.96
C LEU A 66 -18.16 21.59 2.79
N PRO A 67 -18.55 20.66 3.68
CA PRO A 67 -19.76 20.80 4.49
C PRO A 67 -19.61 21.93 5.52
N GLY A 68 -20.48 22.95 5.42
CA GLY A 68 -20.40 24.14 6.27
C GLY A 68 -19.31 25.12 5.84
N PHE A 69 -19.00 25.15 4.55
CA PHE A 69 -18.18 26.18 3.92
C PHE A 69 -18.75 27.58 4.20
N SER A 70 -17.94 28.44 4.82
CA SER A 70 -18.18 29.87 4.93
C SER A 70 -17.13 30.59 4.12
N ALA A 71 -17.52 31.63 3.37
CA ALA A 71 -16.60 32.46 2.62
C ALA A 71 -15.73 33.34 3.54
N GLU A 72 -16.12 33.50 4.81
CA GLU A 72 -15.43 34.36 5.78
C GLU A 72 -14.17 33.73 6.36
N GLU A 73 -14.22 32.47 6.81
CA GLU A 73 -13.07 31.76 7.37
C GLU A 73 -13.20 30.25 7.20
N LEU A 74 -12.17 29.62 6.61
CA LEU A 74 -12.04 28.18 6.48
C LEU A 74 -10.80 27.69 7.23
N ILE A 75 -11.01 26.95 8.33
CA ILE A 75 -9.91 26.41 9.12
C ILE A 75 -9.57 25.00 8.63
N LEU A 76 -8.36 24.79 8.16
CA LEU A 76 -7.84 23.49 7.73
C LEU A 76 -6.66 23.09 8.61
N THR A 77 -6.64 21.84 9.07
CA THR A 77 -5.48 21.28 9.76
C THR A 77 -4.62 20.53 8.77
N VAL A 78 -3.36 20.92 8.65
CA VAL A 78 -2.40 20.32 7.73
C VAL A 78 -1.36 19.56 8.53
N PHE A 79 -1.17 18.29 8.20
CA PHE A 79 -0.09 17.47 8.74
C PHE A 79 0.94 17.21 7.65
N ILE A 80 2.16 17.66 7.88
CA ILE A 80 3.31 17.39 7.02
C ILE A 80 4.14 16.31 7.71
N THR A 81 4.11 15.11 7.13
CA THR A 81 4.79 13.93 7.66
C THR A 81 6.06 13.63 6.89
N LYS A 82 7.00 12.94 7.55
CA LYS A 82 8.26 12.49 6.92
C LYS A 82 7.95 11.81 5.58
N PRO A 83 8.80 12.01 4.55
CA PRO A 83 8.71 11.24 3.33
C PRO A 83 8.66 9.76 3.71
N ASN A 84 7.70 9.03 3.14
CA ASN A 84 7.73 7.58 3.27
C ASN A 84 8.91 7.10 2.43
N VAL A 85 10.09 7.06 3.05
CA VAL A 85 11.22 6.26 2.59
C VAL A 85 10.88 4.79 2.87
N THR A 86 9.72 4.34 2.40
CA THR A 86 9.51 2.92 2.17
C THR A 86 10.52 2.57 1.08
N PRO A 87 11.51 1.70 1.34
CA PRO A 87 12.30 1.15 0.25
C PRO A 87 11.30 0.63 -0.79
N PRO A 88 11.57 0.83 -2.10
CA PRO A 88 10.62 0.45 -3.14
C PRO A 88 10.15 -0.95 -2.82
N THR A 89 8.85 -1.10 -2.53
CA THR A 89 8.31 -2.41 -2.16
C THR A 89 8.43 -3.23 -3.42
N ASN A 90 9.51 -3.98 -3.50
CA ASN A 90 9.93 -4.70 -4.68
C ASN A 90 9.06 -5.96 -4.76
N ASN A 91 7.78 -5.75 -5.07
CA ASN A 91 6.80 -6.80 -5.25
C ASN A 91 7.31 -7.82 -6.28
N SER A 92 8.16 -7.40 -7.23
CA SER A 92 8.89 -8.29 -8.13
C SER A 92 9.85 -9.22 -7.39
N GLN A 93 10.79 -8.69 -6.60
CA GLN A 93 11.73 -9.52 -5.82
C GLN A 93 11.01 -10.44 -4.82
N ARG A 94 9.98 -9.95 -4.12
CA ARG A 94 9.19 -10.79 -3.21
C ARG A 94 8.52 -11.92 -3.99
N ASN A 95 7.90 -11.63 -5.13
CA ASN A 95 7.28 -12.67 -5.95
C ASN A 95 8.30 -13.69 -6.49
N GLU A 96 9.51 -13.26 -6.84
CA GLU A 96 10.59 -14.15 -7.28
C GLU A 96 11.10 -15.05 -6.16
N ILE A 97 11.38 -14.50 -4.97
CA ILE A 97 11.81 -15.29 -3.81
C ILE A 97 10.78 -16.37 -3.47
N TRP A 98 9.50 -16.03 -3.52
CA TRP A 98 8.41 -16.98 -3.25
C TRP A 98 8.30 -18.07 -4.34
N LYS A 99 8.54 -17.74 -5.61
CA LYS A 99 8.58 -18.71 -6.72
C LYS A 99 9.74 -19.68 -6.55
N TRP A 100 10.95 -19.17 -6.29
CA TRP A 100 12.15 -19.98 -6.08
C TRP A 100 12.02 -20.89 -4.85
N SER A 101 11.49 -20.35 -3.75
CA SER A 101 11.21 -21.15 -2.54
C SER A 101 10.23 -22.29 -2.82
N THR A 102 9.13 -22.02 -3.54
CA THR A 102 8.17 -23.06 -3.90
C THR A 102 8.82 -24.15 -4.78
N SER A 103 9.62 -23.74 -5.77
CA SER A 103 10.35 -24.66 -6.66
C SER A 103 11.31 -25.57 -5.89
N ALA A 104 12.07 -25.02 -4.94
CA ALA A 104 12.98 -25.77 -4.09
C ALA A 104 12.24 -26.84 -3.25
N TRP A 105 11.10 -26.50 -2.66
CA TRP A 105 10.28 -27.45 -1.90
C TRP A 105 9.76 -28.60 -2.77
N VAL A 106 9.31 -28.31 -4.00
CA VAL A 106 8.88 -29.34 -4.96
C VAL A 106 10.04 -30.28 -5.30
N ALA A 107 11.24 -29.75 -5.54
CA ALA A 107 12.43 -30.55 -5.84
C ALA A 107 12.85 -31.45 -4.66
N ILE A 108 12.78 -30.95 -3.42
CA ILE A 108 13.06 -31.74 -2.21
C ILE A 108 12.05 -32.88 -2.07
N ILE A 109 10.77 -32.61 -2.28
CA ILE A 109 9.73 -33.65 -2.22
C ILE A 109 9.93 -34.70 -3.32
N ALA A 110 10.26 -34.29 -4.54
CA ALA A 110 10.53 -35.20 -5.66
C ALA A 110 11.75 -36.10 -5.38
N THR A 111 12.84 -35.52 -4.87
CA THR A 111 14.03 -36.28 -4.49
C THR A 111 13.78 -37.26 -3.35
N LEU A 112 12.97 -36.89 -2.35
CA LEU A 112 12.53 -37.80 -1.29
C LEU A 112 11.71 -38.98 -1.84
N TRP A 113 10.86 -38.75 -2.85
CA TRP A 113 10.15 -39.83 -3.54
C TRP A 113 11.10 -40.75 -4.30
N CYS A 114 12.05 -40.21 -5.05
CA CYS A 114 13.08 -41.00 -5.73
C CYS A 114 13.86 -41.85 -4.71
N TYR A 115 14.21 -41.27 -3.57
CA TYR A 115 14.91 -41.98 -2.49
C TYR A 115 14.05 -43.11 -1.89
N LYS A 116 12.75 -42.88 -1.64
CA LYS A 116 11.80 -43.93 -1.22
C LYS A 116 11.70 -45.07 -2.24
N PHE A 117 11.60 -44.75 -3.53
CA PHE A 117 11.50 -45.76 -4.59
C PHE A 117 12.77 -46.62 -4.67
N LYS A 118 13.94 -46.01 -4.51
CA LYS A 118 15.23 -46.70 -4.56
C LYS A 118 15.51 -47.53 -3.30
N PHE A 119 15.09 -47.07 -2.12
CA PHE A 119 15.36 -47.72 -0.83
C PHE A 119 14.08 -48.07 -0.06
N LYS A 120 13.25 -48.95 -0.65
CA LYS A 120 11.97 -49.39 -0.08
C LYS A 120 12.03 -49.87 1.38
N ARG A 121 13.17 -50.43 1.82
CA ARG A 121 13.35 -50.94 3.21
C ARG A 121 13.82 -49.90 4.22
N SER A 122 14.35 -48.75 3.79
CA SER A 122 14.90 -47.74 4.72
C SER A 122 13.84 -46.82 5.32
N PHE A 123 12.67 -46.68 4.68
CA PHE A 123 11.62 -45.79 5.17
C PHE A 123 10.74 -46.50 6.19
N LYS A 124 10.75 -46.02 7.43
CA LYS A 124 9.75 -46.38 8.44
C LYS A 124 8.36 -45.90 8.00
N ASN A 125 7.31 -46.63 8.36
CA ASN A 125 5.92 -46.32 8.01
C ASN A 125 5.51 -44.86 8.33
N PHE A 126 6.01 -44.31 9.43
CA PHE A 126 5.78 -42.92 9.82
C PHE A 126 6.37 -41.90 8.84
N SER A 127 7.59 -42.13 8.36
CA SER A 127 8.24 -41.28 7.35
C SER A 127 7.52 -41.33 6.01
N VAL A 128 6.95 -42.50 5.67
CA VAL A 128 6.10 -42.66 4.47
C VAL A 128 4.80 -41.86 4.61
N LEU A 129 4.15 -41.89 5.78
CA LEU A 129 2.94 -41.10 6.06
C LEU A 129 3.21 -39.59 5.90
N ILE A 130 4.30 -39.09 6.46
CA ILE A 130 4.70 -37.68 6.34
C ILE A 130 4.96 -37.29 4.88
N LEU A 131 5.58 -38.17 4.09
CA LEU A 131 5.79 -37.94 2.66
C LEU A 131 4.45 -37.81 1.91
N TYR A 132 3.47 -38.66 2.22
CA TYR A 132 2.14 -38.57 1.61
C TYR A 132 1.41 -37.29 2.02
N LEU A 133 1.47 -36.90 3.30
CA LEU A 133 0.85 -35.65 3.77
C LEU A 133 1.48 -34.43 3.09
N THR A 134 2.81 -34.33 3.08
CA THR A 134 3.53 -33.20 2.46
C THR A 134 3.25 -33.09 0.96
N THR A 135 3.15 -34.22 0.26
CA THR A 135 2.83 -34.23 -1.17
C THR A 135 1.38 -33.83 -1.46
N PHE A 136 0.43 -34.25 -0.62
CA PHE A 136 -0.95 -33.78 -0.71
C PHE A 136 -1.05 -32.25 -0.52
N PHE A 137 -0.39 -31.71 0.51
CA PHE A 137 -0.35 -30.25 0.71
C PHE A 137 0.32 -29.51 -0.45
N CYS A 138 1.39 -30.07 -1.02
CA CYS A 138 2.05 -29.49 -2.19
C CYS A 138 1.13 -29.46 -3.42
N LEU A 139 0.38 -30.54 -3.67
CA LEU A 139 -0.60 -30.60 -4.76
C LEU A 139 -1.76 -29.61 -4.54
N TYR A 140 -2.30 -29.54 -3.32
CA TYR A 140 -3.37 -28.61 -2.97
C TYR A 140 -2.95 -27.14 -3.15
N THR A 141 -1.73 -26.78 -2.74
CA THR A 141 -1.21 -25.42 -2.89
C THR A 141 -0.95 -25.05 -4.36
N LEU A 142 -0.47 -26.00 -5.18
CA LEU A 142 -0.34 -25.79 -6.62
C LEU A 142 -1.72 -25.62 -7.30
N PHE A 143 -2.68 -26.47 -6.97
CA PHE A 143 -4.02 -26.44 -7.55
C PHE A 143 -4.78 -25.16 -7.19
N SER A 144 -4.75 -24.76 -5.92
CA SER A 144 -5.36 -23.50 -5.48
C SER A 144 -4.73 -22.26 -6.13
N ARG A 145 -3.42 -22.29 -6.42
CA ARG A 145 -2.74 -21.24 -7.19
C ARG A 145 -3.18 -21.21 -8.65
N LEU A 146 -3.31 -22.37 -9.31
CA LEU A 146 -3.80 -22.45 -10.69
C LEU A 146 -5.23 -21.88 -10.82
N ILE A 147 -6.13 -22.23 -9.90
CA ILE A 147 -7.52 -21.72 -9.90
C ILE A 147 -7.57 -20.21 -9.63
N ARG A 148 -6.75 -19.70 -8.70
CA ARG A 148 -6.70 -18.25 -8.44
C ARG A 148 -6.09 -17.49 -9.62
N GLY A 149 -5.05 -18.03 -10.24
CA GLY A 149 -4.41 -17.45 -11.42
C GLY A 149 -5.32 -17.42 -12.65
N SER A 150 -6.15 -18.46 -12.86
CA SER A 150 -7.12 -18.46 -13.96
C SER A 150 -8.23 -17.43 -13.77
N ARG A 151 -8.75 -17.26 -12.54
CA ARG A 151 -9.75 -16.23 -12.21
C ARG A 151 -9.23 -14.80 -12.37
N ALA A 152 -7.96 -14.55 -12.05
CA ALA A 152 -7.35 -13.23 -12.22
C ALA A 152 -7.14 -12.85 -13.70
N ARG A 153 -6.91 -13.83 -14.59
CA ARG A 153 -6.81 -13.59 -16.04
C ARG A 153 -8.14 -13.33 -16.71
N SER A 154 -9.24 -13.92 -16.22
CA SER A 154 -10.58 -13.67 -16.78
C SER A 154 -11.15 -12.29 -16.43
N SER A 155 -10.71 -11.67 -15.33
CA SER A 155 -11.18 -10.33 -14.93
C SER A 155 -10.46 -9.18 -15.62
N SER A 156 -9.34 -9.44 -16.32
CA SER A 156 -8.58 -8.42 -17.07
C SER A 156 -8.98 -8.32 -18.55
N SER A 157 -9.96 -9.11 -19.00
CA SER A 157 -10.41 -9.19 -20.40
C SER A 157 -11.82 -8.64 -20.63
N THR A 158 -12.31 -7.78 -19.73
CA THR A 158 -13.58 -7.05 -19.85
C THR A 158 -13.35 -5.58 -19.56
#